data_AF-M7ZXB6-F1
#
_entry.id   AF-M7ZXB6-F1
#
_cell.length_a   1.000
_cell.length_b   1.000
_cell.length_c   1.000
_cell.angle_alpha   90.00
_cell.angle_beta   90.00
_cell.angle_gamma   90.00
#
_symmetry.space_group_name_H-M   'P 1'
#
loop_
_entity.id
_entity.type
_entity.pdbx_description
1 polymer ?
#
loop_
_entity_poly.entity_id
_entity_poly.type
_entity_poly.pdbx_seq_one_letter_code
_entity_poly.pdbx_strand_id
1 'polypeptide(L)'
;MEAKKRAATIAAICMLLIMSVPSQQRVSAMSFCDCYRQCYPGCRQSVPWWLCNVNCAGNCDVGDREDTLAACIMVCSTDSAPTYAQGVADCIAECNKRWGQ
;
A
#
# COMPACT_ATOMS: atom_id res chain seq x y z
N MET A 1 -15.15 9.21 -15.26
CA MET A 1 -13.94 8.45 -15.68
C MET A 1 -12.93 8.21 -14.55
N GLU A 2 -12.97 8.97 -13.46
CA GLU A 2 -12.02 8.88 -12.33
C GLU A 2 -12.01 7.53 -11.57
N ALA A 3 -13.18 6.93 -11.33
CA ALA A 3 -13.27 5.63 -10.64
C ALA A 3 -12.64 4.48 -11.44
N LYS A 4 -12.76 4.53 -12.78
CA LYS A 4 -12.13 3.54 -13.68
C LYS A 4 -10.60 3.66 -13.67
N LYS A 5 -10.05 4.89 -13.58
CA LYS A 5 -8.60 5.12 -13.43
C LYS A 5 -8.08 4.56 -12.10
N ARG A 6 -8.77 4.84 -10.99
CA ARG A 6 -8.37 4.34 -9.66
C ARG A 6 -8.38 2.82 -9.56
N ALA A 7 -9.37 2.16 -10.14
CA ALA A 7 -9.44 0.70 -10.17
C ALA A 7 -8.30 0.07 -11.01
N ALA A 8 -7.90 0.72 -12.12
CA ALA A 8 -6.79 0.27 -12.95
C ALA A 8 -5.43 0.42 -12.24
N THR A 9 -5.23 1.51 -11.50
CA THR A 9 -4.00 1.74 -10.72
C THR A 9 -3.82 0.70 -9.63
N ILE A 10 -4.88 0.38 -8.88
CA ILE A 10 -4.83 -0.63 -7.81
C ILE A 10 -4.54 -2.03 -8.39
N ALA A 11 -5.12 -2.36 -9.55
CA ALA A 11 -4.86 -3.63 -10.22
C ALA A 11 -3.40 -3.74 -10.72
N ALA A 12 -2.81 -2.64 -11.20
CA ALA A 12 -1.42 -2.60 -11.65
C ALA A 12 -0.43 -2.78 -10.49
N ILE A 13 -0.69 -2.13 -9.35
CA ILE A 13 0.12 -2.27 -8.13
C ILE A 13 0.13 -3.74 -7.69
N CYS A 14 -1.04 -4.37 -7.61
CA CYS A 14 -1.12 -5.76 -7.17
C CYS A 14 -0.47 -6.76 -8.12
N MET A 15 -0.55 -6.56 -9.43
CA MET A 15 0.16 -7.42 -10.37
C MET A 15 1.69 -7.26 -10.29
N LEU A 16 2.19 -6.03 -10.06
CA LEU A 16 3.63 -5.82 -9.87
C LEU A 16 4.13 -6.50 -8.60
N LEU A 17 3.42 -6.36 -7.49
CA LEU A 17 3.74 -7.00 -6.21
C LEU A 17 3.87 -8.52 -6.35
N ILE A 18 2.90 -9.17 -7.00
CA ILE A 18 2.88 -10.62 -7.23
C ILE A 18 4.03 -11.07 -8.14
N MET A 19 4.45 -10.23 -9.09
CA MET A 19 5.53 -10.57 -10.04
C MET A 19 6.94 -10.37 -9.44
N SER A 20 7.10 -9.47 -8.47
CA SER A 20 8.37 -9.19 -7.80
C SER A 20 8.73 -10.17 -6.67
N VAL A 21 7.79 -10.97 -6.17
CA VAL A 21 8.06 -11.96 -5.12
C VAL A 21 8.30 -13.38 -5.67
N PRO A 22 9.20 -14.15 -5.03
CA PRO A 22 9.38 -15.57 -5.31
C PRO A 22 8.04 -16.32 -5.31
N SER A 23 7.92 -17.36 -6.14
CA SER A 23 6.68 -18.14 -6.28
C SER A 23 6.10 -18.65 -4.95
N GLN A 24 6.94 -18.91 -3.95
CA GLN A 24 6.52 -19.28 -2.58
C GLN A 24 5.83 -18.16 -1.79
N GLN A 25 6.13 -16.88 -2.08
CA GLN A 25 5.57 -15.71 -1.40
C GLN A 25 4.41 -15.05 -2.17
N ARG A 26 4.12 -15.52 -3.40
CA ARG A 26 3.01 -15.00 -4.22
C ARG A 26 1.64 -15.12 -3.56
N VAL A 27 1.41 -16.18 -2.80
CA VAL A 27 0.13 -16.41 -2.10
C VAL A 27 -0.07 -15.33 -1.02
N SER A 28 0.97 -15.03 -0.25
CA SER A 28 0.95 -13.97 0.78
C SER A 28 0.82 -12.58 0.17
N ALA A 29 1.49 -12.32 -0.96
CA ALA A 29 1.32 -11.05 -1.70
C ALA A 29 -0.09 -10.89 -2.26
N MET A 30 -0.72 -11.98 -2.70
CA MET A 30 -2.10 -11.97 -3.22
C MET A 30 -3.11 -11.68 -2.09
N SER A 31 -2.95 -12.31 -0.92
CA SER A 31 -3.81 -12.05 0.25
C SER A 31 -3.63 -10.63 0.79
N PHE A 32 -2.40 -10.13 0.84
CA PHE A 32 -2.12 -8.73 1.18
C PHE A 32 -2.86 -7.78 0.24
N CYS A 33 -2.78 -8.04 -1.06
CA CYS A 33 -3.42 -7.23 -2.08
C CYS A 33 -4.95 -7.21 -2.00
N ASP A 34 -5.56 -8.36 -1.75
CA ASP A 34 -7.01 -8.46 -1.60
C ASP A 34 -7.49 -7.72 -0.36
N CYS A 35 -6.76 -7.82 0.76
CA CYS A 35 -7.04 -7.03 1.95
C CYS A 35 -6.86 -5.53 1.68
N TYR A 36 -5.75 -5.13 1.07
CA TYR A 36 -5.43 -3.73 0.82
C TYR A 36 -6.47 -3.07 -0.09
N ARG A 37 -6.90 -3.77 -1.13
CA ARG A 37 -7.95 -3.32 -2.07
C ARG A 37 -9.31 -3.16 -1.41
N GLN A 38 -9.59 -3.91 -0.34
CA GLN A 38 -10.82 -3.76 0.45
C GLN A 38 -10.71 -2.63 1.49
N CYS A 39 -9.55 -2.50 2.15
CA CYS A 39 -9.30 -1.50 3.18
C CYS A 39 -9.24 -0.07 2.61
N TYR A 40 -8.49 0.13 1.53
CA TYR A 40 -8.13 1.46 1.04
C TYR A 40 -9.34 2.32 0.59
N PRO A 41 -10.33 1.79 -0.17
CA PRO A 41 -11.50 2.55 -0.55
C PRO A 41 -12.34 3.03 0.64
N GLY A 42 -12.47 2.21 1.68
CA GLY A 42 -13.19 2.56 2.90
C GLY A 42 -12.44 3.62 3.72
N CYS A 43 -11.12 3.45 3.87
CA CYS A 43 -10.30 4.41 4.59
C CYS A 43 -10.33 5.81 3.95
N ARG A 44 -10.25 5.87 2.61
CA ARG A 44 -10.21 7.15 1.86
C ARG A 44 -11.50 7.97 1.94
N GLN A 45 -12.58 7.42 2.51
CA GLN A 45 -13.82 8.17 2.73
C GLN A 45 -13.67 9.20 3.86
N SER A 46 -12.79 8.95 4.83
CA SER A 46 -12.69 9.75 6.05
C SER A 46 -11.26 10.20 6.39
N VAL A 47 -10.26 9.66 5.70
CA VAL A 47 -8.84 9.85 6.04
C VAL A 47 -8.03 10.24 4.79
N PRO A 48 -6.99 11.10 4.92
CA PRO A 48 -6.07 11.40 3.83
C PRO A 48 -5.46 10.14 3.20
N TRP A 49 -5.26 10.18 1.89
CA TRP A 49 -4.81 9.03 1.09
C TRP A 49 -3.50 8.39 1.60
N TRP A 50 -2.53 9.20 2.04
CA TRP A 50 -1.23 8.73 2.53
C TRP A 50 -1.35 8.02 3.89
N LEU A 51 -2.22 8.52 4.78
CA LEU A 51 -2.53 7.83 6.04
C LEU A 51 -3.24 6.51 5.79
N CYS A 52 -4.04 6.41 4.73
CA CYS A 52 -4.67 5.15 4.33
C CYS A 52 -3.66 4.13 3.78
N ASN A 53 -2.64 4.58 3.04
CA ASN A 53 -1.56 3.70 2.59
C ASN A 53 -0.88 3.03 3.79
N VAL A 54 -0.52 3.84 4.79
CA VAL A 54 0.06 3.40 6.06
C VAL A 54 -0.89 2.43 6.78
N ASN A 55 -2.12 2.85 7.07
CA ASN A 55 -3.04 2.07 7.89
C ASN A 55 -3.45 0.74 7.24
N CYS A 56 -3.68 0.73 5.93
CA CYS A 56 -4.06 -0.48 5.21
C CYS A 56 -2.87 -1.40 4.97
N ALA A 57 -1.66 -0.90 4.72
CA ALA A 57 -0.48 -1.76 4.63
C ALA A 57 -0.23 -2.50 5.96
N GLY A 58 -0.33 -1.79 7.09
CA GLY A 58 -0.13 -2.37 8.41
C GLY A 58 -1.22 -3.35 8.86
N ASN A 59 -2.47 -3.14 8.48
CA ASN A 59 -3.58 -4.03 8.84
C ASN A 59 -3.68 -5.26 7.92
N CYS A 60 -3.15 -5.16 6.70
CA CYS A 60 -3.26 -6.21 5.69
C CYS A 60 -2.02 -7.09 5.61
N ASP A 61 -0.92 -6.66 6.20
CA ASP A 61 0.22 -7.53 6.42
C ASP A 61 0.07 -8.24 7.77
N VAL A 62 0.26 -9.57 7.76
CA VAL A 62 0.21 -10.43 8.96
C VAL A 62 1.62 -10.91 9.32
N GLY A 63 2.64 -10.37 8.61
CA GLY A 63 4.05 -10.65 8.82
C GLY A 63 4.63 -10.01 10.07
N ASP A 64 5.94 -10.16 10.23
CA ASP A 64 6.65 -9.45 11.29
C ASP A 64 6.73 -7.94 11.00
N ARG A 65 7.32 -7.20 11.94
CA ARG A 65 7.40 -5.75 11.86
C ARG A 65 8.26 -5.25 10.69
N GLU A 66 9.25 -6.03 10.29
CA GLU A 66 10.15 -5.72 9.19
C GLU A 66 9.43 -5.90 7.85
N ASP A 67 8.69 -7.00 7.70
CA ASP A 67 7.81 -7.25 6.56
C ASP A 67 6.76 -6.13 6.42
N THR A 68 6.15 -5.73 7.55
CA THR A 68 5.14 -4.68 7.58
C THR A 68 5.70 -3.32 7.15
N LEU A 69 6.92 -3.00 7.60
CA LEU A 69 7.62 -1.79 7.20
C LEU A 69 7.95 -1.80 5.70
N ALA A 70 8.47 -2.91 5.20
CA ALA A 70 8.82 -3.08 3.79
C ALA A 70 7.58 -2.95 2.88
N ALA A 71 6.47 -3.60 3.24
CA ALA A 71 5.20 -3.50 2.53
C ALA A 71 4.67 -2.06 2.54
N CYS A 72 4.71 -1.37 3.68
CA CYS A 72 4.28 0.03 3.78
C CYS A 72 5.09 0.96 2.87
N ILE A 73 6.42 0.86 2.90
CA ILE A 73 7.32 1.68 2.07
C ILE A 73 7.08 1.42 0.59
N MET A 74 6.88 0.15 0.22
CA MET A 74 6.59 -0.23 -1.16
C MET A 74 5.29 0.39 -1.67
N VAL A 75 4.22 0.32 -0.87
CA VAL A 75 2.94 0.98 -1.18
C VAL A 75 3.12 2.49 -1.34
N CYS A 76 3.81 3.16 -0.39
CA CYS A 76 4.09 4.59 -0.48
C CYS A 76 4.85 4.98 -1.75
N SER A 77 5.72 4.10 -2.25
CA SER A 77 6.58 4.36 -3.43
C SER A 77 5.87 4.14 -4.77
N THR A 78 4.79 3.34 -4.80
CA THR A 78 4.05 3.01 -6.03
C THR A 78 2.95 4.01 -6.40
N ASP A 79 2.62 4.96 -5.51
CA ASP A 79 1.53 5.92 -5.72
C ASP A 79 1.99 7.09 -6.62
N SER A 80 2.03 6.87 -7.93
CA SER A 80 2.24 7.94 -8.91
C SER A 80 0.94 8.73 -9.12
N ALA A 81 0.67 9.72 -8.26
CA ALA A 81 -0.39 10.70 -8.44
C ALA A 81 0.18 12.13 -8.66
N PRO A 82 -0.42 12.94 -9.55
CA PRO A 82 0.14 14.23 -9.94
C PRO A 82 0.05 15.24 -8.79
N THR A 83 1.19 15.86 -8.50
CA THR A 83 1.33 17.18 -7.87
C THR A 83 0.27 17.56 -6.83
N TYR A 84 0.27 16.89 -5.68
CA TYR A 84 -0.19 17.52 -4.45
C TYR A 84 0.83 17.22 -3.34
N ALA A 85 1.32 18.30 -2.74
CA ALA A 85 2.53 18.39 -1.93
C ALA A 85 2.42 17.78 -0.52
N GLN A 86 2.10 16.49 -0.44
CA GLN A 86 2.20 15.68 0.80
C GLN A 86 2.97 14.35 0.58
N GLY A 87 3.78 14.29 -0.48
CA GLY A 87 4.98 13.47 -0.68
C GLY A 87 4.97 11.97 -0.37
N VAL A 88 5.56 11.18 -1.28
CA VAL A 88 6.05 9.81 -0.99
C VAL A 88 6.97 9.81 0.25
N ALA A 89 7.76 10.86 0.44
CA ALA A 89 8.66 11.03 1.57
C ALA A 89 7.93 11.10 2.93
N ASP A 90 6.81 11.83 3.01
CA ASP A 90 6.03 11.94 4.25
C ASP A 90 5.36 10.59 4.59
N CYS A 91 4.86 9.89 3.57
CA CYS A 91 4.31 8.54 3.71
C CYS A 91 5.37 7.56 4.25
N ILE A 92 6.59 7.57 3.69
CA ILE A 92 7.70 6.74 4.15
C ILE A 92 8.11 7.10 5.59
N ALA A 93 8.18 8.39 5.93
CA ALA A 93 8.50 8.82 7.28
C ALA A 93 7.49 8.29 8.30
N GLU A 94 6.21 8.26 7.93
CA GLU A 94 5.13 7.71 8.78
C GLU A 94 5.18 6.18 8.88
N CYS A 95 5.56 5.46 7.81
CA CYS A 95 5.85 4.03 7.92
C CYS A 95 6.96 3.78 8.95
N ASN A 96 8.06 4.53 8.88
CA ASN A 96 9.18 4.39 9.81
C ASN A 96 8.79 4.72 11.26
N LYS A 97 7.99 5.78 11.48
CA LYS A 97 7.47 6.12 12.83
C LYS A 97 6.66 4.98 13.44
N ARG A 98 5.89 4.25 12.63
CA ARG A 98 5.02 3.16 13.11
C ARG A 98 5.74 1.82 13.26
N TRP A 99 6.62 1.46 12.33
CA TRP A 99 7.20 0.11 12.26
C TRP A 99 8.72 0.02 12.34
N GLY A 100 9.47 1.12 12.24
CA GLY A 100 10.93 1.10 12.08
C GLY A 100 11.78 1.04 13.35
N GLN A 101 11.34 0.40 14.45
CA GLN A 101 12.19 0.21 15.65
C GLN A 101 12.53 -1.25 15.95
#